data_AF-A0A256F3I3-F1
#
_entry.id   AF-A0A256F3I3-F1
#
_cell.length_a   1.000
_cell.length_b   1.000
_cell.length_c   1.000
_cell.angle_alpha   90.00
_cell.angle_beta   90.00
_cell.angle_gamma   90.00
#
_symmetry.space_group_name_H-M   'P 1'
#
loop_
_entity.id
_entity.type
_entity.pdbx_description
1 polymer ?
#
loop_
_entity_poly.entity_id
_entity_poly.type
_entity_poly.pdbx_seq_one_letter_code
_entity_poly.pdbx_strand_id
1 'polypeptide(L)' 'MPTLTRILLLLAVIAAIVYGAMFSLANFVKPVMHEITIEIPTSKLKQTVVAPPPASAPLETVTDGQTDGPDTADKQE' A
#
# COMPACT_ATOMS: atom_id res chain seq x y z
N MET A 1 -7.49 -4.79 -65.43
CA MET A 1 -7.54 -6.25 -65.20
C MET A 1 -8.22 -6.49 -63.87
N PRO A 2 -9.44 -7.06 -63.84
CA PRO A 2 -10.25 -7.19 -62.63
C PRO A 2 -9.66 -8.08 -61.52
N THR A 3 -8.44 -8.61 -61.68
CA THR A 3 -7.73 -9.44 -60.71
C THR A 3 -7.22 -8.68 -59.49
N LEU A 4 -6.59 -7.50 -59.65
CA LEU A 4 -6.05 -6.73 -58.52
C LEU A 4 -7.17 -6.24 -57.59
N THR A 5 -8.20 -5.61 -58.15
CA THR A 5 -9.34 -5.08 -57.38
C THR A 5 -10.06 -6.18 -56.60
N ARG A 6 -10.16 -7.40 -57.15
CA ARG A 6 -10.74 -8.55 -56.44
C ARG A 6 -9.90 -9.01 -55.26
N ILE A 7 -8.57 -9.01 -55.40
CA ILE A 7 -7.66 -9.36 -54.29
C ILE A 7 -7.77 -8.33 -53.17
N LEU A 8 -7.78 -7.03 -53.49
CA LEU A 8 -7.95 -5.99 -52.48
C LEU A 8 -9.31 -6.06 -51.79
N LEU A 9 -10.38 -6.30 -52.55
CA LEU A 9 -11.73 -6.47 -51.98
C LEU A 9 -11.76 -7.66 -51.02
N LEU A 10 -11.15 -8.78 -51.40
CA LEU A 10 -11.07 -9.96 -50.54
C LEU A 10 -10.32 -9.64 -49.23
N LEU A 11 -9.19 -8.94 -49.31
CA LEU A 11 -8.44 -8.52 -48.12
C LEU A 11 -9.25 -7.57 -47.24
N ALA A 12 -9.97 -6.61 -47.84
CA ALA A 12 -10.82 -5.69 -47.10
C ALA A 12 -11.95 -6.43 -46.35
N VAL A 13 -12.56 -7.44 -46.98
CA VAL A 13 -13.59 -8.28 -46.35
C VAL A 13 -12.99 -9.08 -45.19
N ILE A 14 -11.82 -9.70 -45.37
CA ILE A 14 -11.17 -10.46 -44.29
C ILE A 14 -10.82 -9.52 -43.12
N ALA A 15 -10.24 -8.36 -43.40
CA ALA A 15 -9.92 -7.36 -42.39
C ALA A 15 -11.17 -6.90 -41.63
N ALA A 16 -12.27 -6.65 -42.35
CA ALA A 16 -13.55 -6.26 -41.75
C ALA A 16 -14.11 -7.37 -40.84
N ILE A 17 -14.00 -8.64 -41.23
CA ILE A 17 -14.46 -9.77 -40.40
C ILE A 17 -13.61 -9.88 -39.12
N VAL A 18 -12.29 -9.84 -39.24
CA VAL A 18 -11.38 -9.95 -38.09
C VAL A 18 -11.58 -8.77 -37.14
N TYR A 19 -11.59 -7.55 -37.67
CA TYR A 19 -11.83 -6.35 -36.88
C TYR A 19 -13.22 -6.34 -36.26
N GLY A 20 -14.26 -6.74 -37.01
CA GLY A 20 -15.62 -6.84 -36.53
C GLY A 20 -15.76 -7.86 -35.40
N ALA A 21 -15.08 -9.01 -35.49
CA ALA A 21 -15.04 -10.00 -34.42
C ALA A 21 -14.37 -9.44 -33.15
N MET A 22 -13.22 -8.77 -33.28
CA MET A 22 -12.56 -8.12 -32.12
C MET A 22 -13.41 -7.01 -31.52
N PHE A 23 -13.98 -6.15 -32.35
CA PHE A 23 -14.86 -5.06 -31.92
C PHE A 23 -16.08 -5.61 -31.18
N SER A 24 -16.70 -6.66 -31.72
CA SER A 24 -17.83 -7.31 -31.08
C SER A 24 -17.44 -7.88 -29.71
N LEU A 25 -16.30 -8.57 -29.61
CA LEU A 25 -15.83 -9.13 -28.35
C LEU A 25 -15.59 -8.03 -27.30
N ALA A 26 -14.92 -6.94 -27.70
CA ALA A 26 -14.59 -5.84 -26.81
C ALA A 26 -15.82 -5.10 -26.25
N ASN A 27 -16.89 -4.98 -27.04
CA ASN A 27 -18.07 -4.20 -26.65
C ASN A 27 -19.16 -5.04 -26.00
N PHE A 28 -19.38 -6.28 -26.46
CA PHE A 28 -20.51 -7.09 -26.02
C PHE A 28 -20.14 -8.10 -24.93
N VAL A 29 -18.86 -8.38 -24.69
CA VAL A 29 -18.44 -9.30 -23.64
C VAL A 29 -17.97 -8.53 -22.40
N LYS A 30 -18.61 -8.80 -21.28
CA LYS A 30 -18.25 -8.24 -19.98
C LYS A 30 -17.21 -9.14 -19.30
N PRO A 31 -16.13 -8.57 -18.73
CA PRO A 31 -15.20 -9.33 -17.93
C PRO A 31 -15.85 -9.81 -16.63
N VAL A 32 -15.64 -11.08 -16.30
CA VAL A 32 -16.13 -11.68 -15.06
C VAL A 32 -15.11 -11.41 -13.96
N MET A 33 -15.52 -10.66 -12.94
CA MET A 33 -14.71 -10.47 -11.73
C MET A 33 -14.91 -11.68 -10.82
N HIS A 34 -13.82 -12.32 -10.43
CA HIS A 34 -13.82 -13.43 -9.49
C HIS A 34 -13.12 -13.00 -8.21
N GLU A 35 -13.66 -13.43 -7.07
CA GLU A 35 -13.03 -13.21 -5.78
C GLU A 35 -11.80 -14.12 -5.65
N ILE A 36 -10.64 -13.53 -5.37
CA ILE A 36 -9.40 -14.27 -5.12
C ILE A 36 -9.08 -14.12 -3.64
N THR A 37 -9.24 -15.19 -2.87
CA THR A 37 -8.75 -15.25 -1.48
C THR A 37 -7.29 -15.69 -1.51
N ILE A 38 -6.39 -14.79 -1.14
CA ILE A 38 -4.98 -15.14 -0.90
C ILE A 38 -4.75 -15.34 0.60
N GLU A 39 -4.22 -16.51 0.98
CA GLU A 39 -3.70 -16.70 2.33
C GLU A 39 -2.39 -15.92 2.47
N ILE A 40 -2.34 -14.97 3.39
CA ILE A 40 -1.11 -14.22 3.67
C ILE A 40 -0.32 -14.98 4.75
N PRO A 41 0.82 -15.59 4.42
CA PRO A 41 1.64 -16.25 5.42
C PRO A 41 2.20 -15.22 6.39
N THR A 42 2.12 -15.52 7.69
CA THR A 42 2.56 -14.63 8.79
C THR A 42 4.02 -14.22 8.67
N SER A 43 4.86 -15.04 8.04
CA SER A 43 6.26 -14.72 7.72
C SER A 43 6.45 -13.49 6.81
N LYS A 44 5.39 -13.03 6.12
CA LYS A 44 5.40 -11.84 5.24
C LYS A 44 4.77 -10.61 5.90
N LEU A 45 4.21 -10.73 7.11
CA LEU A 45 3.58 -9.62 7.82
C LEU A 45 4.63 -8.84 8.63
N LYS A 46 4.91 -7.60 8.24
CA LYS A 46 5.72 -6.66 9.02
C LYS A 46 4.78 -5.87 9.95
N GLN A 47 4.45 -6.45 11.10
CA GLN A 47 3.66 -5.76 12.13
C GLN A 47 4.56 -4.77 12.86
N THR A 48 4.63 -3.53 12.38
CA THR A 48 5.18 -2.44 13.19
C THR A 48 4.17 -2.14 14.28
N VAL A 49 4.44 -2.62 15.50
CA VAL A 49 3.75 -2.18 16.70
C VAL A 49 4.06 -0.69 16.87
N VAL A 50 3.08 0.17 16.59
CA VAL A 50 3.14 1.58 16.98
C VAL A 50 3.12 1.58 18.49
N ALA A 51 4.28 1.72 19.11
CA ALA A 51 4.38 1.90 20.56
C ALA A 51 3.51 3.12 20.92
N PRO A 52 2.67 3.04 21.97
CA PRO A 52 2.04 4.23 22.53
C PRO A 52 3.13 5.28 22.73
N PRO A 53 2.92 6.55 22.30
CA PRO A 53 3.88 7.61 22.56
C PRO A 53 4.24 7.56 24.04
N PRO A 54 5.53 7.68 24.41
CA PRO A 54 5.95 7.64 25.80
C PRO A 54 5.09 8.65 26.54
N ALA A 55 4.22 8.14 27.42
CA ALA A 55 3.38 8.96 28.26
C ALA A 55 4.32 9.96 28.93
N SER A 56 4.05 11.25 28.66
CA SER A 56 4.63 12.44 29.27
C SER A 56 5.84 12.15 30.16
N ALA A 57 7.06 12.34 29.63
CA ALA A 57 8.26 12.38 30.46
C ALA A 57 7.98 13.28 31.67
N PRO A 58 8.00 12.78 32.92
CA PRO A 58 8.06 13.66 34.06
C PRO A 58 9.37 14.45 33.92
N LEU A 59 9.21 15.76 33.89
CA LEU A 59 10.21 16.82 33.97
C LEU A 59 11.67 16.38 33.97
N GLU A 60 12.41 16.89 32.98
CA GLU A 60 13.85 17.09 33.03
C GLU A 60 14.28 17.49 34.45
N THR A 61 15.10 16.66 35.09
CA THR A 61 15.87 17.03 36.27
C THR A 61 16.81 18.16 35.88
N VAL A 62 16.36 19.39 36.16
CA VAL A 62 17.17 20.60 36.10
C VAL A 62 18.21 20.52 37.22
N THR A 63 19.46 20.57 36.76
CA THR A 63 20.71 20.65 37.50
C THR A 63 20.81 21.87 38.44
N ASP A 64 21.55 21.65 39.52
CA ASP A 64 22.27 22.62 40.37
C ASP A 64 21.48 23.49 41.37
N GLY A 65 21.80 23.25 42.65
CA GLY A 65 21.27 23.99 43.80
C GLY A 65 21.73 23.42 45.15
N GLN A 66 23.05 23.43 45.38
CA GLN A 66 23.67 23.97 46.61
C GLN A 66 23.13 23.53 48.00
N THR A 67 24.00 22.82 48.77
CA THR A 67 24.23 22.86 50.25
C THR A 67 23.02 23.13 51.17
N ASP A 68 22.67 22.35 52.17
CA ASP A 68 23.49 21.74 53.22
C ASP A 68 22.62 20.74 54.00
N GLY A 69 23.27 19.77 54.66
CA GLY A 69 22.63 18.69 55.42
C GLY A 69 21.81 19.14 56.66
N PRO A 70 20.98 18.25 57.20
CA PRO A 70 20.15 18.53 58.38
C PRO A 70 20.94 18.19 59.64
N ASP A 71 21.17 19.15 60.55
CA ASP A 71 21.60 18.81 61.90
C ASP A 71 20.97 19.78 62.91
N THR A 72 19.81 19.37 63.43
CA THR A 72 19.37 19.75 64.78
C THR A 72 19.63 18.53 65.66
N ALA A 73 20.74 18.53 66.40
CA ALA A 73 20.94 17.63 67.53
C ALA A 73 21.93 18.24 68.53
N ASP A 74 21.38 18.55 69.70
CA ASP A 74 21.98 18.48 71.03
C ASP A 74 23.30 19.18 71.37
N LYS A 75 23.11 20.24 72.16
CA LYS A 75 23.98 20.68 73.23
C LYS A 75 23.73 19.78 74.46
N GLN A 76 24.69 18.95 74.88
CA GLN A 76 24.82 18.49 76.27
C GLN A 76 26.14 17.75 76.56
N GLU A 77 26.86 18.31 77.55
CA GLU A 77 27.96 17.80 78.41
C GLU A 77 29.34 17.46 77.82
#